data_AF-A0A9D4QFN0-F1
#
_entry.id   AF-A0A9D4QFN0-F1
#
_cell.length_a   1.000
_cell.length_b   1.000
_cell.length_c   1.000
_cell.angle_alpha   90.00
_cell.angle_beta   90.00
_cell.angle_gamma   90.00
#
_symmetry.space_group_name_H-M   'P 1'
#
loop_
_entity.id
_entity.type
_entity.pdbx_description
1 polymer ?
#
loop_
_entity_poly.entity_id
_entity_poly.type
_entity_poly.pdbx_seq_one_letter_code
_entity_poly.pdbx_strand_id
1 'polypeptide(L)'
;MIQEYEMYYKDENGQRITDVYKFQVMITTFEIVLSDCMELQALPWRACVIDEAHRLKNRNCKLLEGLRMLNLEHSVLLTGTPLQNNVEELFSLLNFLEPSLFLLQWILLLLQLLKPMMLRRLKEDVEKSLAPKEETIVEVELTNIQKKYYRAILERNFAFLTKGGVGTNVPNLMNTMMELRKCCIHPYLIKGAEEQILQEYRLQHGDSLDMTLNALVQASGKLVLLDKLLPKLKDGGHRVLVFSQMVRCLDLLEDYLVHKRYPYERIDGRVRGNLRQAAIDRFCKPVWFAYATDSR
;
A
#
# COMPACT_ATOMS: atom_id res chain seq x y z
N MET A 1 -8.93 20.78 -22.53
CA MET A 1 -10.25 20.16 -22.20
C MET A 1 -10.85 20.69 -20.90
N ILE A 2 -10.39 20.32 -19.69
CA ILE A 2 -11.00 20.84 -18.42
C ILE A 2 -10.91 22.37 -18.32
N GLN A 3 -9.73 22.94 -18.59
CA GLN A 3 -9.53 24.40 -18.60
C GLN A 3 -10.44 25.16 -19.58
N GLU A 4 -10.79 24.54 -20.71
CA GLU A 4 -11.54 25.19 -21.79
C GLU A 4 -13.05 25.14 -21.60
N TYR A 5 -13.55 24.10 -20.92
CA TYR A 5 -14.98 23.81 -20.81
C TYR A 5 -15.52 23.95 -19.38
N GLU A 6 -14.71 23.68 -18.36
CA GLU A 6 -15.19 23.53 -16.97
C GLU A 6 -14.64 24.57 -16.00
N MET A 7 -13.68 25.40 -16.38
CA MET A 7 -13.11 26.40 -15.45
C MET A 7 -13.79 27.76 -15.53
N TYR A 8 -13.92 28.33 -16.73
CA TYR A 8 -14.39 29.71 -16.92
C TYR A 8 -15.72 29.78 -17.65
N TYR A 9 -16.52 30.79 -17.29
CA TYR A 9 -17.61 31.24 -18.15
C TYR A 9 -17.05 32.03 -19.33
N LYS A 10 -17.72 31.92 -20.47
CA LYS A 10 -17.42 32.70 -21.67
C LYS A 10 -18.55 33.69 -21.89
N ASP A 11 -18.22 34.91 -22.27
CA ASP A 11 -19.20 35.92 -22.70
C ASP A 11 -19.79 35.56 -24.08
N GLU A 12 -20.74 36.37 -24.57
CA GLU A 12 -21.36 36.20 -25.90
C GLU A 12 -20.34 36.28 -27.06
N ASN A 13 -19.15 36.84 -26.82
CA ASN A 13 -18.05 36.97 -27.77
C ASN A 13 -16.98 35.87 -27.62
N GLY A 14 -17.18 34.90 -26.71
CA GLY A 14 -16.25 33.81 -26.43
C GLY A 14 -15.06 34.16 -25.54
N GLN A 15 -14.97 35.36 -24.98
CA GLN A 15 -13.94 35.80 -24.04
C GLN A 15 -14.22 35.32 -22.61
N ARG A 16 -13.17 35.06 -21.84
CA ARG A 16 -13.28 34.55 -20.47
C ARG A 16 -13.81 35.64 -19.53
N ILE A 17 -14.89 35.36 -18.82
CA ILE A 17 -15.35 36.22 -17.72
C ILE A 17 -14.39 36.01 -16.54
N THR A 18 -13.74 37.09 -16.11
CA THR A 18 -12.81 37.07 -14.97
C THR A 18 -13.59 36.94 -13.66
N ASP A 19 -12.99 36.31 -12.65
CA ASP A 19 -13.53 36.13 -11.29
C ASP A 19 -14.81 35.28 -11.13
N VAL A 20 -15.32 34.70 -12.22
CA VAL A 20 -16.47 33.76 -12.16
C VAL A 20 -16.06 32.40 -12.68
N TYR A 21 -16.02 31.42 -11.77
CA TYR A 21 -15.66 30.05 -12.05
C TYR A 21 -16.90 29.15 -12.12
N LYS A 22 -16.86 28.14 -12.98
CA LYS A 22 -17.96 27.17 -13.15
C LYS A 22 -18.05 26.13 -12.03
N PHE A 23 -17.05 26.05 -11.17
CA PHE A 23 -16.98 25.10 -10.06
C PHE A 23 -16.77 25.82 -8.73
N GLN A 24 -17.15 25.14 -7.65
CA GLN A 24 -16.93 25.59 -6.27
C GLN A 24 -15.91 24.72 -5.52
N VAL A 25 -15.83 23.44 -5.89
CA VAL A 25 -14.92 22.45 -5.28
C VAL A 25 -14.18 21.73 -6.39
N MET A 26 -12.86 21.62 -6.25
CA MET A 26 -12.01 20.85 -7.14
C MET A 26 -11.42 19.67 -6.34
N ILE A 27 -11.59 18.47 -6.86
CA ILE A 27 -10.92 17.27 -6.35
C ILE A 27 -9.78 16.94 -7.30
N THR A 28 -8.57 16.90 -6.77
CA THR A 28 -7.36 16.66 -7.56
C THR A 28 -6.42 15.70 -6.82
N THR A 29 -5.48 15.12 -7.54
CA THR A 29 -4.43 14.27 -6.96
C THR A 29 -3.14 15.06 -6.78
N PHE A 30 -2.24 14.56 -5.92
CA PHE A 30 -0.96 15.21 -5.68
C PHE A 30 -0.10 15.35 -6.94
N GLU A 31 -0.21 14.42 -7.87
CA GLU A 31 0.52 14.44 -9.13
C GLU A 31 0.04 15.58 -10.04
N ILE A 32 -1.27 15.85 -10.09
CA ILE A 32 -1.85 16.94 -10.88
C ILE A 32 -1.49 18.30 -10.28
N VAL A 33 -1.49 18.43 -8.95
CA VAL A 33 -1.03 19.66 -8.28
C VAL A 33 0.41 20.01 -8.67
N LEU A 34 1.26 18.99 -8.81
CA LEU A 34 2.65 19.17 -9.22
C LEU A 34 2.80 19.50 -10.71
N SER A 35 2.00 18.88 -11.58
CA SER A 35 2.08 19.12 -13.03
C SER A 35 1.52 20.48 -13.41
N ASP A 36 0.41 20.89 -12.78
CA ASP A 36 -0.41 22.03 -13.21
C ASP A 36 -0.36 23.18 -12.18
N CYS A 37 0.72 23.25 -11.40
CA CYS A 37 0.88 24.20 -10.29
C CYS A 37 0.70 25.68 -10.71
N MET A 38 1.19 26.07 -11.90
CA MET A 38 1.11 27.45 -12.38
C MET A 38 -0.33 27.91 -12.63
N GLU A 39 -1.17 27.00 -13.14
CA GLU A 39 -2.57 27.27 -13.45
C GLU A 39 -3.40 27.31 -12.16
N LEU A 40 -3.12 26.38 -11.24
CA LEU A 40 -3.76 26.34 -9.93
C LEU A 40 -3.38 27.55 -9.07
N GLN A 41 -2.17 28.09 -9.23
CA GLN A 41 -1.71 29.30 -8.52
C GLN A 41 -2.48 30.56 -8.95
N ALA A 42 -2.96 30.62 -10.20
CA ALA A 42 -3.71 31.77 -10.71
C ALA A 42 -5.12 31.88 -10.07
N LEU A 43 -5.60 30.83 -9.42
CA LEU A 43 -6.91 30.77 -8.79
C LEU A 43 -6.84 31.21 -7.32
N PRO A 44 -7.74 32.08 -6.84
CA PRO A 44 -7.81 32.46 -5.44
C PRO A 44 -8.52 31.37 -4.61
N TRP A 45 -7.77 30.55 -3.89
CA TRP A 45 -8.33 29.46 -3.09
C TRP A 45 -8.62 29.91 -1.65
N ARG A 46 -9.89 29.84 -1.25
CA ARG A 46 -10.30 30.10 0.14
C ARG A 46 -9.91 28.98 1.10
N ALA A 47 -9.95 27.73 0.66
CA ALA A 47 -9.61 26.60 1.51
C ALA A 47 -8.98 25.46 0.70
N CYS A 48 -7.98 24.81 1.29
CA CYS A 48 -7.39 23.58 0.77
C CYS A 48 -7.50 22.47 1.83
N VAL A 49 -8.08 21.34 1.45
CA VAL A 49 -8.17 20.15 2.30
C VAL A 49 -7.24 19.08 1.72
N ILE A 50 -6.24 18.69 2.51
CA ILE A 50 -5.22 17.74 2.11
C ILE A 50 -5.45 16.44 2.86
N ASP A 51 -5.91 15.42 2.13
CA ASP A 51 -6.07 14.08 2.68
C ASP A 51 -4.76 13.29 2.67
N GLU A 52 -4.60 12.38 3.61
CA GLU A 52 -3.35 11.63 3.83
C GLU A 52 -2.10 12.52 3.87
N ALA A 53 -2.18 13.60 4.66
CA ALA A 53 -1.13 14.61 4.80
C ALA A 53 0.23 14.06 5.25
N HIS A 54 0.29 12.80 5.69
CA HIS A 54 1.53 12.06 5.89
C HIS A 54 2.43 12.02 4.62
N ARG A 55 1.90 12.30 3.41
CA ARG A 55 2.74 12.45 2.21
C ARG A 55 3.62 13.71 2.22
N LEU A 56 3.33 14.69 3.08
CA LEU A 56 4.07 15.96 3.21
C LEU A 56 5.21 15.91 4.25
N LYS A 57 5.53 14.72 4.76
CA LYS A 57 6.53 14.49 5.82
C LYS A 57 7.94 15.02 5.50
N ASN A 58 8.33 15.01 4.24
CA ASN A 58 9.66 15.44 3.83
C ASN A 58 9.66 16.95 3.51
N ARG A 59 10.45 17.73 4.27
CA ARG A 59 10.62 19.18 4.08
C ARG A 59 11.04 19.57 2.65
N ASN A 60 11.81 18.73 1.98
CA ASN A 60 12.31 18.94 0.62
C ASN A 60 11.41 18.29 -0.44
N CYS A 61 10.15 18.00 -0.11
CA CYS A 61 9.23 17.41 -1.08
C CYS A 61 8.75 18.50 -2.05
N LYS A 62 8.92 18.27 -3.35
CA LYS A 62 8.39 19.13 -4.43
C LYS A 62 6.91 19.44 -4.23
N LEU A 63 6.17 18.50 -3.65
CA LEU A 63 4.74 18.67 -3.35
C LEU A 63 4.49 19.82 -2.37
N LEU A 64 5.34 19.94 -1.36
CA LEU A 64 5.23 20.99 -0.36
C LEU A 64 5.62 22.36 -0.92
N GLU A 65 6.59 22.40 -1.85
CA GLU A 65 6.91 23.61 -2.63
C GLU A 65 5.74 24.03 -3.53
N GLY A 66 5.17 23.09 -4.30
CA GLY A 66 4.03 23.36 -5.18
C GLY A 66 2.80 23.85 -4.41
N LEU A 67 2.47 23.21 -3.28
CA LEU A 67 1.36 23.66 -2.43
C LEU A 67 1.58 25.03 -1.81
N ARG A 68 2.83 25.41 -1.50
CA ARG A 68 3.18 26.75 -1.01
C ARG A 68 3.06 27.84 -2.08
N MET A 69 3.14 27.48 -3.36
CA MET A 69 2.93 28.43 -4.45
C MET A 69 1.46 28.79 -4.63
N LEU A 70 0.54 27.94 -4.15
CA LEU A 70 -0.89 28.21 -4.19
C LEU A 70 -1.27 29.31 -3.20
N ASN A 71 -2.09 30.25 -3.65
CA ASN A 71 -2.66 31.29 -2.78
C ASN A 71 -3.82 30.69 -1.97
N LEU A 72 -3.51 30.19 -0.77
CA LEU A 72 -4.46 29.53 0.13
C LEU A 72 -4.77 30.43 1.34
N GLU A 73 -6.05 30.78 1.57
CA GLU A 73 -6.46 31.50 2.78
C GLU A 73 -6.52 30.58 4.02
N HIS A 74 -6.96 29.33 3.84
CA HIS A 74 -7.07 28.35 4.91
C HIS A 74 -6.60 26.97 4.45
N SER A 75 -5.93 26.22 5.32
CA SER A 75 -5.47 24.86 5.03
C SER A 75 -5.89 23.87 6.12
N VAL A 76 -6.37 22.70 5.71
CA VAL A 76 -6.78 21.61 6.60
C VAL A 76 -6.00 20.36 6.21
N LEU A 77 -5.29 19.78 7.16
CA LEU A 77 -4.58 18.52 6.98
C LEU A 77 -5.36 17.38 7.63
N LEU A 78 -5.67 16.34 6.86
CA LEU A 78 -6.27 15.11 7.34
C LEU A 78 -5.23 13.99 7.25
N THR A 79 -5.04 13.23 8.33
CA THR A 79 -4.14 12.07 8.32
C THR A 79 -4.64 11.02 9.32
N GLY A 80 -4.69 9.76 8.88
CA GLY A 80 -4.97 8.62 9.75
C GLY A 80 -3.74 8.13 10.51
N THR A 81 -2.53 8.54 10.11
CA THR A 81 -1.28 8.03 10.69
C THR A 81 -0.80 8.89 11.86
N PRO A 82 -0.34 8.27 12.97
CA PRO A 82 0.17 9.02 14.11
C PRO A 82 1.44 9.78 13.72
N LEU A 83 1.39 11.12 13.78
CA LEU A 83 2.52 12.04 13.54
C LEU A 83 3.60 12.00 14.66
N GLN A 84 3.65 10.90 15.41
CA GLN A 84 4.37 10.83 16.69
C GLN A 84 5.83 10.39 16.57
N ASN A 85 6.20 9.68 15.50
CA ASN A 85 7.48 8.99 15.45
C ASN A 85 8.66 9.87 15.00
N ASN A 86 8.39 11.03 14.39
CA ASN A 86 9.44 11.94 13.94
C ASN A 86 9.02 13.40 14.14
N VAL A 87 9.73 14.10 15.03
CA VAL A 87 9.49 15.53 15.32
C VAL A 87 9.68 16.40 14.08
N GLU A 88 10.58 16.02 13.16
CA GLU A 88 10.82 16.76 11.93
C GLU A 88 9.63 16.69 10.96
N GLU A 89 8.92 15.56 10.95
CA GLU A 89 7.70 15.39 10.16
C GLU A 89 6.59 16.31 10.67
N LEU A 90 6.39 16.30 11.99
CA LEU A 90 5.40 17.15 12.65
C LEU A 90 5.72 18.64 12.45
N PHE A 91 7.00 19.00 12.56
CA PHE A 91 7.47 20.36 12.27
C PHE A 91 7.20 20.73 10.81
N SER A 92 7.45 19.84 9.85
CA SER A 92 7.24 20.11 8.42
C SER A 92 5.77 20.41 8.10
N LEU A 93 4.83 19.68 8.73
CA LEU A 93 3.39 19.92 8.59
C LEU A 93 2.94 21.23 9.24
N LEU A 94 3.41 21.53 10.44
CA LEU A 94 3.06 22.76 11.14
C LEU A 94 3.63 23.99 10.46
N ASN A 95 4.89 23.92 9.99
CA ASN A 95 5.50 24.97 9.20
C ASN A 95 4.81 25.14 7.84
N PHE A 96 4.05 24.15 7.35
CA PHE A 96 3.20 24.33 6.19
C PHE A 96 1.90 25.07 6.53
N LEU A 97 1.23 24.68 7.62
CA LEU A 97 0.00 25.34 8.08
C LEU A 97 0.22 26.81 8.45
N GLU A 98 1.32 27.09 9.15
CA GLU A 98 1.59 28.41 9.71
C GLU A 98 3.10 28.72 9.66
N PRO A 99 3.63 29.19 8.52
CA PRO A 99 5.05 29.45 8.37
C PRO A 99 5.59 30.51 9.34
N SER A 100 4.75 31.45 9.77
CA SER A 100 5.15 32.61 10.58
C SER A 100 5.43 32.26 12.05
N LEU A 101 4.64 31.35 12.63
CA LEU A 101 4.75 30.95 14.04
C LEU A 101 5.88 29.95 14.31
N PHE A 102 6.28 29.14 13.31
CA PHE A 102 7.16 27.99 13.50
C PHE A 102 8.62 28.20 13.03
N LEU A 103 9.08 29.45 12.87
CA LEU A 103 10.47 29.79 12.52
C LEU A 103 11.53 29.39 13.56
N LEU A 104 11.12 29.14 14.80
CA LEU A 104 11.98 28.94 15.95
C LEU A 104 11.80 27.49 16.47
N GLN A 105 12.91 26.74 16.57
CA GLN A 105 13.02 25.32 16.98
C GLN A 105 12.59 25.02 18.43
N TRP A 106 11.39 25.38 18.86
CA TRP A 106 10.91 25.11 20.22
C TRP A 106 10.13 23.80 20.26
N ILE A 107 10.87 22.70 20.07
CA ILE A 107 10.36 21.32 20.06
C ILE A 107 9.55 21.00 21.34
N LEU A 108 9.90 21.60 22.49
CA LEU A 108 9.26 21.36 23.77
C LEU A 108 7.94 22.14 23.96
N LEU A 109 7.76 23.30 23.33
CA LEU A 109 6.51 24.08 23.38
C LEU A 109 5.48 23.59 22.34
N LEU A 110 5.96 22.83 21.35
CA LEU A 110 5.24 22.39 20.18
C LEU A 110 3.99 21.55 20.52
N LEU A 111 4.07 20.70 21.55
CA LEU A 111 2.93 19.91 22.05
C LEU A 111 1.80 20.75 22.66
N GLN A 112 2.11 21.86 23.32
CA GLN A 112 1.08 22.77 23.86
C GLN A 112 0.43 23.61 22.78
N LEU A 113 1.22 24.06 21.78
CA LEU A 113 0.73 24.76 20.60
C LEU A 113 -0.11 23.87 19.67
N LEU A 114 0.18 22.56 19.67
CA LEU A 114 -0.56 21.58 18.87
C LEU A 114 -1.98 21.33 19.35
N LYS A 115 -2.24 21.37 20.67
CA LYS A 115 -3.56 21.04 21.23
C LYS A 115 -4.73 21.82 20.60
N PRO A 116 -4.66 23.14 20.39
CA PRO A 116 -5.74 23.87 19.71
C PRO A 116 -5.77 23.65 18.20
N MET A 117 -4.65 23.30 17.56
CA MET A 117 -4.54 23.13 16.10
C MET A 117 -4.82 21.70 15.62
N MET A 118 -4.72 20.70 16.50
CA MET A 118 -4.84 19.28 16.17
C MET A 118 -6.02 18.65 16.89
N LEU A 119 -7.01 18.22 16.12
CA LEU A 119 -8.09 17.38 16.61
C LEU A 119 -7.70 15.90 16.46
N ARG A 120 -7.60 15.17 17.57
CA ARG A 120 -7.37 13.72 17.58
C ARG A 120 -8.35 13.04 18.54
N ARG A 121 -9.02 12.00 18.07
CA ARG A 121 -9.94 11.17 18.86
C ARG A 121 -9.58 9.69 18.65
N LEU A 122 -9.68 8.86 19.68
CA LEU A 122 -9.52 7.41 19.53
C LEU A 122 -10.84 6.80 19.08
N LYS A 123 -10.80 5.69 18.33
CA LYS A 123 -12.03 5.01 17.88
C LYS A 123 -12.90 4.58 19.07
N GLU A 124 -12.26 4.14 20.14
CA GLU A 124 -12.90 3.77 21.41
C GLU A 124 -13.69 4.93 22.04
N ASP A 125 -13.25 6.19 21.81
CA ASP A 125 -13.93 7.38 22.33
C ASP A 125 -15.20 7.72 21.55
N VAL A 126 -15.30 7.29 20.29
CA VAL A 126 -16.30 7.77 19.33
C VAL A 126 -17.31 6.71 18.93
N GLU A 127 -16.90 5.45 18.82
CA GLU A 127 -17.72 4.37 18.26
C GLU A 127 -17.82 3.20 19.25
N LYS A 128 -18.82 3.26 20.12
CA LYS A 128 -19.04 2.27 21.20
C LYS A 128 -19.78 1.01 20.74
N SER A 129 -20.29 1.00 19.50
CA SER A 129 -21.06 -0.14 18.96
C SER A 129 -20.19 -1.21 18.30
N LEU A 130 -18.94 -0.87 17.94
CA LEU A 130 -18.01 -1.80 17.32
C LEU A 130 -17.39 -2.71 18.38
N ALA A 131 -17.32 -4.01 18.06
CA ALA A 131 -16.55 -4.96 18.85
C ALA A 131 -15.06 -4.55 18.89
N PRO A 132 -14.36 -4.78 20.00
CA PRO A 132 -12.94 -4.47 20.10
C PRO A 132 -12.15 -5.26 19.05
N LYS A 133 -11.12 -4.62 18.48
CA LYS A 133 -10.21 -5.30 17.56
C LYS A 133 -9.31 -6.24 18.35
N GLU A 134 -9.38 -7.53 18.06
CA GLU A 134 -8.42 -8.51 18.56
C GLU A 134 -7.23 -8.65 17.59
N GLU A 135 -6.03 -8.75 18.15
CA GLU A 135 -4.80 -8.94 17.38
C GLU A 135 -4.05 -10.16 17.93
N THR A 136 -3.79 -11.14 17.07
CA THR A 136 -3.13 -12.38 17.45
C THR A 136 -1.91 -12.59 16.57
N ILE A 137 -0.74 -12.72 17.20
CA ILE A 137 0.50 -13.06 16.51
C ILE A 137 0.59 -14.58 16.43
N VAL A 138 0.57 -15.12 15.21
CA VAL A 138 0.74 -16.55 14.98
C VAL A 138 2.17 -16.82 14.54
N GLU A 139 2.93 -17.49 15.40
CA GLU A 139 4.29 -17.93 15.08
C GLU A 139 4.24 -19.15 14.15
N VAL A 140 5.05 -19.11 13.09
CA VAL A 140 5.06 -20.13 12.04
C VAL A 140 6.48 -20.61 11.83
N GLU A 141 6.67 -21.93 11.91
CA GLU A 141 7.96 -22.53 11.64
C GLU A 141 8.29 -22.56 10.14
N LEU A 142 9.58 -22.45 9.83
CA LEU A 142 10.09 -22.63 8.47
C LEU A 142 10.01 -24.10 8.04
N THR A 143 9.56 -24.35 6.82
CA THR A 143 9.60 -25.67 6.20
C THR A 143 11.04 -26.12 5.96
N ASN A 144 11.24 -27.42 5.71
CA ASN A 144 12.57 -27.94 5.37
C ASN A 144 13.14 -27.28 4.10
N ILE A 145 12.27 -26.98 3.12
CA ILE A 145 12.63 -26.26 1.90
C ILE A 145 13.08 -24.84 2.25
N GLN A 146 12.31 -24.11 3.07
CA GLN A 146 12.70 -22.77 3.53
C GLN A 146 14.02 -22.80 4.28
N LYS A 147 14.24 -23.74 5.21
CA LYS A 147 15.51 -23.89 5.94
C LYS A 147 16.70 -24.10 5.00
N LYS A 148 16.54 -24.92 3.95
CA LYS A 148 17.56 -25.18 2.91
C LYS A 148 17.94 -23.89 2.17
N TYR A 149 16.96 -23.16 1.64
CA TYR A 149 17.22 -21.89 0.94
C TYR A 149 17.72 -20.79 1.88
N TYR A 150 17.20 -20.72 3.10
CA TYR A 150 17.60 -19.73 4.11
C TYR A 150 19.09 -19.88 4.46
N ARG A 151 19.56 -21.10 4.70
CA ARG A 151 21.00 -21.39 4.93
C ARG A 151 21.84 -21.04 3.70
N ALA A 152 21.40 -21.44 2.50
CA ALA A 152 22.13 -21.14 1.27
C ALA A 152 22.27 -19.64 0.99
N ILE A 153 21.25 -18.83 1.32
CA ILE A 153 21.30 -17.37 1.21
C ILE A 153 22.29 -16.78 2.23
N LEU A 154 22.27 -17.25 3.48
CA LEU A 154 23.18 -16.77 4.54
C LEU A 154 24.64 -17.09 4.24
N GLU A 155 24.91 -18.31 3.76
CA GLU A 155 26.25 -18.78 3.40
C GLU A 155 26.76 -18.19 2.07
N ARG A 156 25.94 -17.38 1.38
CA ARG A 156 26.21 -16.86 0.02
C ARG A 156 26.60 -17.98 -0.95
N ASN A 157 25.96 -19.14 -0.83
CA ASN A 157 26.26 -20.30 -1.66
C ASN A 157 25.69 -20.12 -3.08
N PHE A 158 26.43 -19.40 -3.93
CA PHE A 158 26.04 -19.11 -5.30
C PHE A 158 25.76 -20.40 -6.09
N ALA A 159 26.57 -21.45 -5.92
CA ALA A 159 26.41 -22.70 -6.66
C ALA A 159 25.09 -23.42 -6.38
N PHE A 160 24.54 -23.30 -5.17
CA PHE A 160 23.23 -23.86 -4.85
C PHE A 160 22.09 -23.04 -5.48
N LEU A 161 22.21 -21.71 -5.43
CA LEU A 161 21.18 -20.78 -5.92
C LEU A 161 21.14 -20.68 -7.46
N THR A 162 22.23 -20.97 -8.15
CA THR A 162 22.31 -20.95 -9.62
C THR A 162 21.94 -22.26 -10.30
N LYS A 163 21.77 -23.36 -9.57
CA LYS A 163 21.48 -24.69 -10.14
C LYS A 163 20.19 -24.78 -10.97
N GLY A 164 19.35 -23.74 -10.97
CA GLY A 164 18.12 -23.64 -11.79
C GLY A 164 18.06 -22.39 -12.67
N GLY A 165 19.13 -21.58 -12.76
CA GLY A 165 19.13 -20.35 -13.54
C GLY A 165 20.28 -20.32 -14.54
N VAL A 166 19.97 -20.43 -15.84
CA VAL A 166 20.93 -20.14 -16.92
C VAL A 166 20.88 -18.64 -17.22
N GLY A 167 22.00 -17.91 -17.03
CA GLY A 167 22.09 -16.47 -17.37
C GLY A 167 21.53 -15.49 -16.32
N THR A 168 20.85 -14.42 -16.77
CA THR A 168 20.30 -13.27 -15.99
C THR A 168 19.29 -13.61 -14.87
N ASN A 169 18.99 -14.90 -14.68
CA ASN A 169 18.07 -15.43 -13.67
C ASN A 169 18.71 -15.70 -12.29
N VAL A 170 20.00 -15.41 -12.10
CA VAL A 170 20.67 -15.51 -10.80
C VAL A 170 20.24 -14.35 -9.89
N PRO A 171 19.81 -14.59 -8.63
CA PRO A 171 19.49 -13.52 -7.69
C PRO A 171 20.75 -12.71 -7.36
N ASN A 172 20.70 -11.39 -7.58
CA ASN A 172 21.77 -10.48 -7.19
C ASN A 172 21.72 -10.29 -5.67
N LEU A 173 22.57 -11.02 -4.94
CA LEU A 173 22.64 -11.04 -3.47
C LEU A 173 23.18 -9.75 -2.83
N MET A 174 23.32 -8.65 -3.59
CA MET A 174 23.59 -7.30 -3.06
C MET A 174 22.65 -6.92 -1.90
N ASN A 175 21.45 -7.49 -1.84
CA ASN A 175 20.52 -7.31 -0.73
C ASN A 175 20.09 -8.65 -0.09
N THR A 176 21.02 -9.31 0.60
CA THR A 176 20.78 -10.55 1.36
C THR A 176 19.55 -10.46 2.27
N MET A 177 19.33 -9.32 2.95
CA MET A 177 18.16 -9.12 3.80
C MET A 177 16.85 -9.24 3.03
N MET A 178 16.77 -8.69 1.81
CA MET A 178 15.57 -8.81 0.98
C MET A 178 15.32 -10.26 0.53
N GLU A 179 16.37 -11.01 0.18
CA GLU A 179 16.23 -12.42 -0.19
C GLU A 179 15.82 -13.31 0.99
N LEU A 180 16.35 -13.03 2.20
CA LEU A 180 15.88 -13.71 3.42
C LEU A 180 14.40 -13.40 3.70
N ARG A 181 13.98 -12.13 3.53
CA ARG A 181 12.56 -11.75 3.66
C ARG A 181 11.68 -12.50 2.67
N LYS A 182 12.11 -12.62 1.40
CA LYS A 182 11.41 -13.42 0.38
C LYS A 182 11.29 -14.88 0.80
N CYS A 183 12.40 -15.50 1.22
CA CYS A 183 12.42 -16.90 1.69
C CYS A 183 11.44 -17.16 2.84
N CYS A 184 11.39 -16.25 3.83
CA CYS A 184 10.46 -16.32 4.97
C CYS A 184 8.99 -16.06 4.60
N ILE A 185 8.70 -15.50 3.42
CA ILE A 185 7.35 -15.39 2.88
C ILE A 185 7.03 -16.66 2.09
N HIS A 186 7.80 -16.91 1.03
CA HIS A 186 7.66 -18.08 0.17
C HIS A 186 8.94 -18.30 -0.68
N PRO A 187 9.51 -19.51 -0.74
CA PRO A 187 10.69 -19.80 -1.56
C PRO A 187 10.55 -19.43 -3.05
N TYR A 188 9.35 -19.55 -3.64
CA TYR A 188 9.11 -19.21 -5.07
C TYR A 188 9.32 -17.72 -5.41
N LEU A 189 9.45 -16.86 -4.40
CA LEU A 189 9.82 -15.47 -4.61
C LEU A 189 11.31 -15.31 -4.96
N ILE A 190 12.12 -16.33 -4.69
CA ILE A 190 13.52 -16.43 -5.08
C ILE A 190 13.58 -16.90 -6.54
N LYS A 191 14.39 -16.22 -7.37
CA LYS A 191 14.53 -16.57 -8.78
C LYS A 191 15.09 -18.00 -8.93
N GLY A 192 14.49 -18.79 -9.82
CA GLY A 192 14.90 -20.17 -10.11
C GLY A 192 14.54 -21.21 -9.04
N ALA A 193 14.06 -20.80 -7.86
CA ALA A 193 13.71 -21.74 -6.79
C ALA A 193 12.43 -22.54 -7.10
N GLU A 194 11.46 -21.92 -7.77
CA GLU A 194 10.19 -22.57 -8.14
C GLU A 194 10.40 -23.80 -9.02
N GLU A 195 11.16 -23.66 -10.11
CA GLU A 195 11.49 -24.75 -11.04
C GLU A 195 12.18 -25.91 -10.32
N GLN A 196 13.16 -25.60 -9.45
CA GLN A 196 13.88 -26.59 -8.66
C GLN A 196 12.97 -27.34 -7.70
N ILE A 197 12.12 -26.61 -6.95
CA ILE A 197 11.23 -27.20 -5.96
C ILE A 197 10.20 -28.10 -6.65
N LEU A 198 9.62 -27.65 -7.77
CA LEU A 198 8.68 -28.45 -8.55
C LEU A 198 9.35 -29.71 -9.10
N GLN A 199 10.57 -29.60 -9.63
CA GLN A 199 11.32 -30.76 -10.12
C GLN A 199 11.61 -31.76 -9.00
N GLU A 200 12.13 -31.30 -7.85
CA GLU A 200 12.39 -32.16 -6.68
C GLU A 200 11.10 -32.83 -6.18
N TYR A 201 9.99 -32.09 -6.13
CA TYR A 201 8.71 -32.61 -5.67
C TYR A 201 8.13 -33.66 -6.64
N ARG A 202 8.23 -33.42 -7.96
CA ARG A 202 7.77 -34.35 -9.00
C ARG A 202 8.51 -35.67 -8.94
N LEU A 203 9.83 -35.62 -8.69
CA LEU A 203 10.65 -36.83 -8.54
C LEU A 203 10.25 -37.66 -7.31
N GLN A 204 9.78 -37.02 -6.24
CA GLN A 204 9.41 -37.71 -5.00
C GLN A 204 7.97 -38.25 -5.00
N HIS A 205 7.03 -37.52 -5.59
CA HIS A 205 5.59 -37.80 -5.47
C HIS A 205 4.91 -38.20 -6.79
N GLY A 206 5.65 -38.21 -7.90
CA GLY A 206 5.12 -38.47 -9.24
C GLY A 206 4.34 -37.28 -9.82
N ASP A 207 3.73 -37.50 -10.98
CA ASP A 207 2.89 -36.50 -11.64
C ASP A 207 1.44 -36.70 -11.20
N SER A 208 0.85 -35.69 -10.55
CA SER A 208 -0.56 -35.67 -10.17
C SER A 208 -1.17 -34.32 -10.53
N LEU A 209 -2.49 -34.28 -10.75
CA LEU A 209 -3.21 -33.05 -11.10
C LEU A 209 -3.00 -31.93 -10.07
N ASP A 210 -2.90 -32.30 -8.79
CA ASP A 210 -2.72 -31.37 -7.67
C ASP A 210 -1.25 -31.19 -7.24
N MET A 211 -0.30 -31.75 -7.99
CA MET A 211 1.12 -31.75 -7.65
C MET A 211 1.65 -30.33 -7.46
N THR A 212 1.34 -29.42 -8.38
CA THR A 212 1.78 -28.02 -8.34
C THR A 212 1.23 -27.30 -7.10
N LEU A 213 -0.06 -27.48 -6.78
CA LEU A 213 -0.66 -26.89 -5.59
C LEU A 213 -0.03 -27.44 -4.31
N ASN A 214 0.16 -28.75 -4.23
CA ASN A 214 0.74 -29.37 -3.05
C ASN A 214 2.20 -28.93 -2.84
N ALA A 215 2.99 -28.84 -3.92
CA ALA A 215 4.34 -28.31 -3.87
C ALA A 215 4.37 -26.84 -3.42
N LEU A 216 3.45 -26.01 -3.94
CA LEU A 216 3.29 -24.61 -3.54
C LEU A 216 2.98 -24.50 -2.04
N VAL A 217 1.95 -25.21 -1.54
CA VAL A 217 1.54 -25.16 -0.13
C VAL A 217 2.66 -25.66 0.78
N GLN A 218 3.27 -26.81 0.47
CA GLN A 218 4.31 -27.42 1.32
C GLN A 218 5.65 -26.67 1.28
N ALA A 219 5.86 -25.79 0.31
CA ALA A 219 7.07 -24.97 0.23
C ALA A 219 7.13 -23.89 1.33
N SER A 220 6.00 -23.39 1.85
CA SER A 220 5.98 -22.30 2.84
C SER A 220 5.12 -22.61 4.06
N GLY A 221 5.69 -22.46 5.25
CA GLY A 221 4.97 -22.70 6.50
C GLY A 221 3.75 -21.78 6.66
N LYS A 222 3.85 -20.55 6.14
CA LYS A 222 2.73 -19.59 6.17
C LYS A 222 1.59 -20.03 5.27
N LEU A 223 1.90 -20.59 4.11
CA LEU A 223 0.89 -21.08 3.18
C LEU A 223 0.26 -22.39 3.69
N VAL A 224 1.04 -23.26 4.35
CA VAL A 224 0.50 -24.42 5.09
C VAL A 224 -0.50 -23.97 6.18
N LEU A 225 -0.17 -22.93 6.94
CA LEU A 225 -1.08 -22.38 7.95
C LEU A 225 -2.34 -21.81 7.31
N LEU A 226 -2.17 -21.00 6.25
CA LEU A 226 -3.28 -20.40 5.50
C LEU A 226 -4.22 -21.49 4.96
N ASP A 227 -3.66 -22.58 4.43
CA ASP A 227 -4.42 -23.72 3.89
C ASP A 227 -5.27 -24.44 4.95
N LYS A 228 -4.83 -24.44 6.20
CA LYS A 228 -5.59 -24.98 7.34
C LYS A 228 -6.61 -24.00 7.90
N LEU A 229 -6.34 -22.69 7.79
CA LEU A 229 -7.15 -21.64 8.41
C LEU A 229 -8.32 -21.21 7.53
N LEU A 230 -8.10 -21.02 6.22
CA LEU A 230 -9.12 -20.54 5.29
C LEU A 230 -10.38 -21.41 5.24
N PRO A 231 -10.32 -22.75 5.22
CA PRO A 231 -11.52 -23.57 5.24
C PRO A 231 -12.38 -23.31 6.49
N LYS A 232 -11.75 -23.24 7.66
CA LYS A 232 -12.45 -22.97 8.93
C LYS A 232 -13.11 -21.59 8.94
N LEU A 233 -12.41 -20.59 8.39
CA LEU A 233 -12.94 -19.23 8.29
C LEU A 233 -14.12 -19.16 7.31
N LYS A 234 -14.05 -19.89 6.19
CA LYS A 234 -15.13 -19.97 5.22
C LYS A 234 -16.36 -20.65 5.80
N ASP A 235 -16.18 -21.77 6.49
CA ASP A 235 -17.27 -22.52 7.13
C ASP A 235 -17.92 -21.69 8.24
N GLY A 236 -17.13 -20.85 8.94
CA GLY A 236 -17.63 -19.86 9.90
C GLY A 236 -18.27 -18.61 9.27
N GLY A 237 -18.33 -18.49 7.95
CA GLY A 237 -18.91 -17.34 7.26
C GLY A 237 -18.08 -16.04 7.35
N HIS A 238 -16.78 -16.15 7.68
CA HIS A 238 -15.89 -15.00 7.77
C HIS A 238 -15.38 -14.57 6.39
N ARG A 239 -15.03 -13.28 6.26
CA ARG A 239 -14.32 -12.71 5.10
C ARG A 239 -12.89 -12.39 5.48
N VAL A 240 -11.94 -12.68 4.59
CA VAL A 240 -10.51 -12.61 4.88
C VAL A 240 -9.83 -11.57 4.00
N LEU A 241 -9.09 -10.67 4.64
CA LEU A 241 -8.21 -9.70 3.97
C LEU A 241 -6.76 -10.17 4.13
N VAL A 242 -6.03 -10.31 3.03
CA VAL A 242 -4.62 -10.71 3.02
C VAL A 242 -3.78 -9.56 2.48
N PHE A 243 -2.87 -9.07 3.32
CA PHE A 243 -1.95 -7.99 2.99
C PHE A 243 -0.55 -8.55 2.72
N SER A 244 0.10 -8.10 1.65
CA SER A 244 1.51 -8.41 1.39
C SER A 244 2.23 -7.20 0.84
N GLN A 245 3.49 -7.00 1.23
CA GLN A 245 4.34 -5.92 0.68
C GLN A 245 4.97 -6.27 -0.68
N MET A 246 4.87 -7.52 -1.12
CA MET A 246 5.46 -8.01 -2.35
C MET A 246 4.36 -8.37 -3.35
N VAL A 247 4.27 -7.63 -4.46
CA VAL A 247 3.28 -7.90 -5.52
C VAL A 247 3.37 -9.35 -6.02
N ARG A 248 4.58 -9.90 -6.17
CA ARG A 248 4.77 -11.32 -6.54
C ARG A 248 4.21 -12.32 -5.55
N CYS A 249 4.06 -11.96 -4.28
CA CYS A 249 3.40 -12.83 -3.30
C CYS A 249 1.88 -12.86 -3.54
N LEU A 250 1.31 -11.78 -4.06
CA LEU A 250 -0.11 -11.74 -4.42
C LEU A 250 -0.38 -12.66 -5.62
N ASP A 251 0.56 -12.75 -6.58
CA ASP A 251 0.50 -13.72 -7.70
C ASP A 251 0.41 -15.17 -7.17
N LEU A 252 1.28 -15.54 -6.22
CA LEU A 252 1.27 -16.89 -5.62
C LEU A 252 -0.02 -17.20 -4.84
N LEU A 253 -0.55 -16.20 -4.14
CA LEU A 253 -1.82 -16.33 -3.41
C LEU A 253 -2.99 -16.47 -4.37
N GLU A 254 -2.97 -15.75 -5.48
CA GLU A 254 -3.96 -15.84 -6.56
C GLU A 254 -3.98 -17.25 -7.15
N ASP A 255 -2.83 -17.82 -7.51
CA ASP A 255 -2.74 -19.21 -8.00
C ASP A 255 -3.32 -20.21 -6.99
N TYR A 256 -3.00 -20.04 -5.71
CA TYR A 256 -3.54 -20.86 -4.63
C TYR A 256 -5.07 -20.73 -4.50
N LEU A 257 -5.61 -19.51 -4.50
CA LEU A 257 -7.04 -19.24 -4.35
C LEU A 257 -7.85 -19.76 -5.56
N VAL A 258 -7.32 -19.60 -6.78
CA VAL A 258 -7.90 -20.14 -8.01
C VAL A 258 -8.00 -21.67 -7.93
N HIS A 259 -6.91 -22.33 -7.55
CA HIS A 259 -6.87 -23.79 -7.47
C HIS A 259 -7.81 -24.34 -6.39
N LYS A 260 -7.95 -23.64 -5.27
CA LYS A 260 -8.90 -23.99 -4.20
C LYS A 260 -10.34 -23.52 -4.46
N ARG A 261 -10.58 -22.83 -5.59
CA ARG A 261 -11.88 -22.30 -6.01
C ARG A 261 -12.49 -21.35 -4.98
N TYR A 262 -11.66 -20.53 -4.34
CA TYR A 262 -12.13 -19.47 -3.47
C TYR A 262 -12.44 -18.20 -4.29
N PRO A 263 -13.61 -17.58 -4.15
CA PRO A 263 -13.89 -16.30 -4.78
C PRO A 263 -13.03 -15.22 -4.12
N TYR A 264 -12.21 -14.54 -4.92
CA TYR A 264 -11.29 -13.51 -4.45
C TYR A 264 -11.26 -12.28 -5.35
N GLU A 265 -10.90 -11.13 -4.76
CA GLU A 265 -10.54 -9.91 -5.49
C GLU A 265 -9.09 -9.54 -5.17
N ARG A 266 -8.42 -8.93 -6.15
CA ARG A 266 -7.03 -8.48 -6.01
C ARG A 266 -6.91 -7.01 -6.38
N ILE A 267 -6.26 -6.23 -5.52
CA ILE A 267 -5.90 -4.84 -5.79
C ILE A 267 -4.41 -4.64 -5.55
N ASP A 268 -3.71 -4.15 -6.57
CA ASP A 268 -2.32 -3.70 -6.45
C ASP A 268 -2.12 -2.38 -7.21
N GLY A 269 -0.89 -1.86 -7.18
CA GLY A 269 -0.53 -0.59 -7.81
C GLY A 269 -0.70 -0.56 -9.35
N ARG A 270 -0.97 -1.69 -10.01
CA ARG A 270 -1.20 -1.76 -11.47
C ARG A 270 -2.67 -1.53 -11.83
N VAL A 271 -3.59 -1.66 -10.88
CA VAL A 271 -5.03 -1.51 -11.11
C VAL A 271 -5.40 -0.02 -11.20
N ARG A 272 -5.98 0.38 -12.34
CA ARG A 272 -6.48 1.75 -12.57
C ARG A 272 -7.61 2.12 -11.60
N GLY A 273 -7.73 3.41 -11.27
CA GLY A 273 -8.68 3.93 -10.27
C GLY A 273 -10.12 3.44 -10.41
N ASN A 274 -10.71 3.51 -11.61
CA ASN A 274 -12.11 3.09 -11.83
C ASN A 274 -12.31 1.58 -11.61
N LEU A 275 -11.32 0.76 -12.02
CA LEU A 275 -11.35 -0.69 -11.81
C LEU A 275 -11.15 -1.05 -10.34
N ARG A 276 -10.37 -0.24 -9.61
CA ARG A 276 -10.15 -0.38 -8.17
C ARG A 276 -11.46 -0.20 -7.40
N GLN A 277 -12.21 0.86 -7.68
CA GLN A 277 -13.51 1.08 -7.04
C GLN A 277 -14.48 -0.06 -7.34
N ALA A 278 -14.56 -0.50 -8.60
CA ALA A 278 -15.42 -1.62 -8.98
C ALA A 278 -15.06 -2.93 -8.24
N ALA A 279 -13.78 -3.20 -7.99
CA ALA A 279 -13.32 -4.35 -7.22
C ALA A 279 -13.69 -4.25 -5.72
N ILE A 280 -13.58 -3.06 -5.14
CA ILE A 280 -14.04 -2.79 -3.77
C ILE A 280 -15.55 -3.04 -3.66
N ASP A 281 -16.34 -2.46 -4.57
CA ASP A 281 -17.80 -2.59 -4.57
C ASP A 281 -18.23 -4.05 -4.77
N ARG A 282 -17.49 -4.82 -5.57
CA ARG A 282 -17.71 -6.27 -5.70
C ARG A 282 -17.46 -6.96 -4.37
N PHE A 283 -16.32 -6.74 -3.72
CA PHE A 283 -15.98 -7.39 -2.44
C PHE A 283 -16.93 -7.04 -1.29
N CYS A 284 -17.54 -5.85 -1.31
CA CYS A 284 -18.58 -5.49 -0.34
C CYS A 284 -19.83 -6.39 -0.43
N LYS A 285 -20.04 -7.09 -1.56
CA LYS A 285 -21.12 -8.08 -1.72
C LYS A 285 -20.80 -9.39 -0.98
N PRO A 286 -21.81 -10.10 -0.44
CA PRO A 286 -21.62 -11.26 0.44
C PRO A 286 -21.02 -12.51 -0.23
N VAL A 287 -20.76 -12.48 -1.54
CA VAL A 287 -20.27 -13.65 -2.31
C VAL A 287 -18.75 -13.83 -2.21
N TRP A 288 -18.00 -12.77 -1.88
CA TRP A 288 -16.55 -12.79 -1.93
C TRP A 288 -15.93 -13.17 -0.58
N PHE A 289 -14.96 -14.08 -0.64
CA PHE A 289 -14.38 -14.71 0.55
C PHE A 289 -13.01 -14.12 0.91
N ALA A 290 -12.14 -13.94 -0.08
CA ALA A 290 -10.78 -13.44 0.13
C ALA A 290 -10.53 -12.14 -0.64
N TYR A 291 -9.70 -11.27 -0.08
CA TYR A 291 -9.27 -10.04 -0.76
C TYR A 291 -7.79 -9.82 -0.53
N ALA A 292 -7.02 -9.82 -1.61
CA ALA A 292 -5.57 -9.73 -1.60
C ALA A 292 -5.15 -8.32 -2.03
N THR A 293 -4.40 -7.61 -1.17
CA THR A 293 -3.96 -6.24 -1.48
C THR A 293 -2.50 -5.98 -1.11
N ASP A 294 -1.87 -5.11 -1.89
CA ASP A 294 -0.58 -4.53 -1.49
C ASP A 294 -0.79 -3.64 -0.24
N SER A 295 0.25 -3.52 0.58
CA SER A 295 0.27 -2.69 1.79
C SER A 295 0.74 -1.25 1.52
N ARG A 296 0.87 -0.85 0.24
CA ARG A 296 1.36 0.46 -0.20
C ARG A 296 0.28 1.28 -0.88
#